data_AF-A0A947ER33-F1
#
_entry.id   AF-A0A947ER33-F1
#
_cell.length_a   1.000
_cell.length_b   1.000
_cell.length_c   1.000
_cell.angle_alpha   90.00
_cell.angle_beta   90.00
_cell.angle_gamma   90.00
#
_symmetry.space_group_name_H-M   'P 1'
#
loop_
_entity.id
_entity.type
_entity.pdbx_description
1 polymer ?
#
loop_
_entity_poly.entity_id
_entity_poly.type
_entity_poly.pdbx_seq_one_letter_code
_entity_poly.pdbx_strand_id
1 'polypeptide(L)'
;MQTATILGVLLAAFLTLLLVLWQYFYKAKHKGPLRWILATLRFISIFGVLLILLNPKISNVSLQAEKQNLLLLIDNSQSIKTGDGMEQAMDLTKSIMD
;
A
#
# COMPACT_ATOMS: atom_id res chain seq x y z
N MET A 1 1.64 0.42 -3.70
CA MET A 1 1.35 1.08 -5.00
C MET A 1 2.20 0.38 -6.07
N GLN A 2 1.63 0.08 -7.24
CA GLN A 2 2.40 -0.47 -8.35
C GLN A 2 3.39 0.58 -8.86
N THR A 3 4.64 0.19 -9.16
CA THR A 3 5.70 1.11 -9.62
C THR A 3 5.28 1.91 -10.85
N ALA A 4 4.55 1.28 -11.77
CA ALA A 4 3.97 1.92 -12.95
C ALA A 4 3.04 3.10 -12.62
N THR A 5 2.21 2.99 -11.57
CA THR A 5 1.30 4.07 -11.16
C THR A 5 2.08 5.27 -10.63
N ILE A 6 3.14 5.04 -9.87
CA ILE A 6 4.01 6.10 -9.33
C ILE A 6 4.71 6.84 -10.47
N LEU A 7 5.29 6.09 -11.41
CA LEU A 7 5.93 6.66 -12.61
C LEU A 7 4.93 7.46 -13.46
N GLY A 8 3.70 6.94 -13.61
CA GLY A 8 2.64 7.64 -14.31
C GLY A 8 2.28 8.98 -13.66
N VAL A 9 2.17 9.03 -12.33
CA VAL A 9 1.88 10.28 -11.60
C VAL A 9 3.01 11.30 -11.76
N LEU A 10 4.28 10.86 -11.68
CA LEU A 10 5.44 11.72 -11.90
C LEU A 10 5.46 12.30 -13.32
N LEU A 11 5.21 11.45 -14.31
CA LEU A 11 5.16 11.88 -15.71
C LEU A 11 4.01 12.86 -15.95
N ALA A 12 2.83 12.59 -15.41
CA ALA A 12 1.68 13.48 -15.48
C ALA A 12 2.02 14.86 -14.90
N ALA A 13 2.64 14.91 -13.72
CA ALA A 13 3.06 16.16 -13.07
C ALA A 13 4.07 16.94 -13.92
N PHE A 14 5.06 16.25 -14.50
CA PHE A 14 6.07 16.88 -15.35
C PHE A 14 5.43 17.49 -16.60
N LEU A 15 4.58 16.72 -17.30
CA LEU A 15 3.90 17.19 -18.51
C LEU A 15 2.97 18.37 -18.25
N THR A 16 2.15 18.34 -17.19
CA THR A 16 1.30 19.49 -16.85
C THR A 16 2.10 20.72 -16.46
N LEU A 17 3.21 20.55 -15.73
CA LEU A 17 4.07 21.66 -15.34
C LEU A 17 4.67 22.35 -16.57
N LEU A 18 5.26 21.59 -17.50
CA LEU A 18 5.82 22.13 -18.74
C LEU A 18 4.74 22.85 -19.57
N LEU A 19 3.57 22.23 -19.69
CA LEU A 19 2.46 22.77 -20.48
C LEU A 19 1.94 24.10 -19.89
N VAL A 20 1.78 24.18 -18.57
CA VAL A 20 1.34 25.41 -17.89
C VAL A 20 2.41 26.51 -17.97
N LEU A 21 3.68 26.15 -17.78
CA LEU A 21 4.79 27.10 -17.91
C LEU A 21 4.85 27.68 -19.33
N TRP A 22 4.72 26.84 -20.35
CA TRP A 22 4.70 27.31 -21.74
C TRP A 22 3.48 28.19 -22.04
N GLN A 23 2.28 27.78 -21.62
CA GLN A 23 1.06 28.55 -21.87
C GLN A 23 1.09 29.91 -21.18
N TYR A 24 1.42 29.93 -19.89
CA TYR A 24 1.40 31.16 -19.13
C TYR A 24 2.65 31.98 -19.43
N PHE A 25 3.88 31.50 -19.28
CA PHE A 25 5.10 32.32 -19.34
C PHE A 25 5.57 32.70 -20.73
N TYR A 26 5.42 31.81 -21.71
CA TYR A 26 5.89 32.06 -23.07
C TYR A 26 4.82 32.73 -23.93
N LYS A 27 3.56 32.27 -23.84
CA LYS A 27 2.49 32.68 -24.77
C LYS A 27 1.58 33.80 -24.26
N ALA A 28 1.47 34.02 -22.94
CA ALA A 28 0.50 34.98 -22.41
C ALA A 28 0.93 36.44 -22.58
N LYS A 29 0.00 37.27 -23.10
CA LYS A 29 0.17 38.73 -23.27
C LYS A 29 0.10 39.52 -21.96
N HIS A 30 -0.52 38.95 -20.92
CA HIS A 30 -0.71 39.62 -19.63
C HIS A 30 0.52 39.47 -18.73
N LYS A 31 1.11 40.61 -18.34
CA LYS A 31 2.22 40.70 -17.40
C LYS A 31 1.67 41.20 -16.05
N GLY A 32 1.67 40.35 -15.03
CA GLY A 32 1.18 40.70 -13.69
C GLY A 32 1.16 39.50 -12.74
N PRO A 33 0.98 39.72 -11.43
CA PRO A 33 1.00 38.67 -10.41
C PRO A 33 -0.15 37.66 -10.58
N LEU A 34 -1.27 38.08 -11.16
CA LEU A 34 -2.42 37.23 -11.46
C LEU A 34 -2.06 36.06 -12.39
N ARG A 35 -1.05 36.23 -13.24
CA ARG A 35 -0.54 35.18 -14.14
C ARG A 35 -0.05 33.95 -13.38
N TRP A 36 0.59 34.16 -12.23
CA TRP A 36 1.08 33.07 -11.38
C TRP A 36 -0.08 32.32 -10.72
N ILE A 37 -1.07 33.05 -10.19
CA ILE A 37 -2.26 32.46 -9.56
C ILE A 37 -3.03 31.60 -10.57
N LEU A 38 -3.29 32.15 -11.77
CA LEU A 38 -4.01 31.43 -12.83
C LEU A 38 -3.22 30.24 -13.38
N ALA A 39 -1.89 30.35 -13.46
CA ALA A 39 -1.03 29.22 -13.84
C ALA A 39 -1.12 28.09 -12.82
N THR A 40 -0.98 28.38 -11.53
CA THR A 40 -1.09 27.38 -10.46
C THR A 40 -2.47 26.75 -10.43
N LEU A 41 -3.54 27.54 -10.54
CA LEU A 41 -4.91 27.02 -10.57
C LEU A 41 -5.12 26.05 -11.76
N ARG A 42 -4.62 26.42 -12.95
CA ARG A 42 -4.70 25.58 -14.14
C ARG A 42 -3.90 24.29 -14.01
N PHE A 43 -2.71 24.37 -13.42
CA PHE A 43 -1.90 23.19 -13.11
C PHE A 43 -2.67 22.23 -12.22
N ILE A 44 -3.24 22.71 -11.11
CA ILE A 44 -4.02 21.90 -10.17
C ILE A 44 -5.23 21.26 -10.88
N SER A 45 -5.96 22.01 -11.71
CA SER A 45 -7.12 21.46 -12.44
C SER A 45 -6.74 20.32 -13.39
N ILE A 46 -5.73 20.53 -14.26
CA ILE A 46 -5.34 19.51 -15.24
C ILE A 46 -4.67 18.32 -14.56
N PHE A 47 -3.78 18.59 -13.60
CA PHE A 47 -3.11 17.53 -12.84
C PHE A 47 -4.10 16.71 -12.01
N GLY A 48 -5.09 17.36 -11.40
CA GLY A 48 -6.17 16.68 -10.66
C GLY A 48 -6.99 15.74 -11.54
N VAL A 49 -7.35 16.15 -12.77
CA VAL A 49 -8.04 15.28 -13.73
C VAL A 49 -7.17 14.06 -14.08
N LEU A 50 -5.88 14.26 -14.30
CA LEU A 50 -4.93 13.15 -14.56
C LEU A 50 -4.82 12.21 -13.36
N LEU A 51 -4.75 12.73 -12.13
CA LEU A 51 -4.72 11.91 -10.92
C LEU A 51 -5.97 11.04 -10.77
N ILE A 52 -7.15 11.57 -11.09
CA ILE A 52 -8.40 10.81 -11.07
C ILE A 52 -8.36 9.69 -12.11
N LEU A 53 -7.84 9.97 -13.31
CA LEU A 53 -7.72 8.97 -14.37
C LEU A 53 -6.72 7.86 -14.03
N LEU A 54 -5.60 8.20 -13.39
CA LEU A 54 -4.59 7.23 -12.95
C LEU A 54 -5.05 6.40 -11.74
N ASN A 55 -5.96 6.93 -10.91
CA ASN A 55 -6.54 6.28 -9.74
C ASN A 55 -5.51 5.57 -8.82
N PRO A 56 -4.57 6.32 -8.22
CA PRO A 56 -3.56 5.74 -7.34
C PRO A 56 -4.20 5.11 -6.09
N LYS A 57 -4.11 3.78 -5.96
CA LYS A 57 -4.67 3.04 -4.82
C LYS A 57 -3.68 2.95 -3.65
N ILE A 58 -3.98 3.64 -2.56
CA ILE A 58 -3.24 3.53 -1.30
C ILE A 58 -3.68 2.24 -0.60
N SER A 59 -2.85 1.20 -0.69
CA SER A 59 -3.02 -0.03 0.09
C SER A 59 -2.08 0.02 1.29
N ASN A 60 -2.65 -0.02 2.49
CA ASN A 60 -1.92 -0.22 3.73
C ASN A 60 -1.94 -1.71 4.03
N VAL A 61 -0.76 -2.32 4.18
CA VAL A 61 -0.66 -3.72 4.63
C VAL A 61 -0.78 -3.70 6.15
N SER A 62 -1.99 -3.90 6.67
CA SER A 62 -2.18 -4.13 8.10
C SER A 62 -1.82 -5.58 8.41
N LEU A 63 -0.61 -5.80 8.92
CA LEU A 63 -0.25 -7.07 9.54
C LEU A 63 -0.95 -7.14 10.90
N GLN A 64 -2.09 -7.82 10.96
CA GLN A 64 -2.72 -8.16 12.23
C GLN A 64 -2.03 -9.41 12.78
N ALA A 65 -1.44 -9.31 13.96
CA ALA A 65 -0.96 -10.46 14.71
C ALA A 65 -2.18 -11.17 15.32
N GLU A 66 -2.87 -11.98 14.52
CA GLU A 66 -3.95 -12.81 15.01
C GLU A 66 -3.38 -14.01 15.77
N LYS A 67 -3.76 -14.13 17.05
CA LYS A 67 -3.37 -15.28 17.88
C LYS A 67 -4.03 -16.52 17.30
N GLN A 68 -3.23 -17.40 16.69
CA GLN A 68 -3.74 -18.65 16.13
C GLN A 68 -4.30 -19.52 17.25
N ASN A 69 -5.51 -20.07 17.06
CA ASN A 69 -6.10 -21.03 17.98
C ASN A 69 -5.47 -22.41 17.71
N LEU A 70 -4.40 -22.73 18.44
CA LEU A 70 -3.69 -23.99 18.29
C LEU A 70 -4.50 -25.12 18.96
N LEU A 71 -5.18 -25.94 18.14
CA LEU A 71 -5.91 -27.11 18.63
C LEU A 71 -4.96 -28.32 18.66
N LEU A 72 -4.47 -28.69 19.85
CA LEU A 72 -3.68 -29.89 20.05
C LEU A 72 -4.60 -31.09 20.30
N LEU A 73 -4.48 -32.13 19.48
CA LEU A 73 -5.16 -33.42 19.70
C LEU A 73 -4.11 -34.47 20.06
N ILE A 74 -4.37 -35.20 21.15
CA ILE A 74 -3.52 -36.29 21.62
C ILE A 74 -4.29 -37.59 21.38
N ASP A 75 -3.70 -38.52 20.63
CA ASP A 75 -4.26 -39.85 20.42
C ASP A 75 -4.11 -40.67 21.73
N ASN A 76 -5.24 -41.18 22.23
CA ASN A 76 -5.33 -41.94 23.48
C ASN A 76 -5.54 -43.45 23.26
N SER A 77 -5.24 -43.94 22.05
CA SER A 77 -5.36 -45.35 21.69
C SER A 77 -4.49 -46.26 22.59
N GLN A 78 -4.93 -47.51 22.75
CA GLN A 78 -4.25 -48.50 23.61
C GLN A 78 -2.81 -48.79 23.15
N SER A 79 -2.53 -48.64 21.86
CA SER A 79 -1.20 -48.80 21.26
C SER A 79 -0.20 -47.77 21.75
N ILE A 80 -0.66 -46.54 22.03
CA ILE A 80 0.17 -45.44 22.55
C ILE A 80 0.42 -45.59 24.04
N LYS A 81 -0.55 -46.14 24.78
CA LYS A 81 -0.41 -46.44 26.22
C LYS A 81 0.54 -47.59 26.53
N THR A 82 0.79 -48.47 25.56
CA THR A 82 1.62 -49.68 25.73
C THR A 82 3.13 -49.37 25.63
N GLY A 83 3.52 -48.16 25.22
CA GLY A 83 4.92 -47.69 25.23
C GLY A 83 5.07 -46.27 25.76
N ASP A 84 6.27 -45.67 25.63
CA ASP A 84 6.60 -44.33 26.16
C ASP A 84 5.95 -43.16 25.40
N GLY A 85 5.04 -43.45 24.46
CA GLY A 85 4.44 -42.46 23.57
C GLY A 85 3.55 -41.43 24.29
N MET A 86 2.92 -41.82 25.40
CA MET A 86 2.09 -40.92 26.21
C MET A 86 2.95 -39.84 26.92
N GLU A 87 4.13 -40.21 27.40
CA GLU A 87 5.04 -39.30 28.10
C GLU A 87 5.67 -38.29 27.13
N GLN A 88 6.08 -38.75 25.95
CA GLN A 88 6.60 -37.89 24.87
C GLN A 88 5.52 -36.91 24.37
N ALA A 89 4.28 -37.36 24.20
CA ALA A 89 3.18 -36.48 23.80
C ALA A 89 2.92 -35.38 24.85
N MET A 90 2.98 -35.72 26.14
CA MET A 90 2.83 -34.75 27.23
C MET A 90 3.99 -33.75 27.28
N ASP A 91 5.23 -34.20 27.07
CA ASP A 91 6.40 -33.33 27.10
C ASP A 91 6.41 -32.33 25.93
N LEU A 92 6.06 -32.81 24.72
CA LEU A 92 5.89 -31.95 23.55
C LEU A 92 4.76 -30.93 23.73
N THR A 93 3.64 -31.33 24.34
CA THR A 93 2.54 -30.39 24.61
C THR A 93 2.94 -29.30 25.61
N LYS A 94 3.79 -29.61 26.60
CA LYS A 94 4.34 -28.62 27.53
C LYS A 94 5.30 -27.67 26.82
N SER A 95 6.23 -28.20 26.01
CA SER A 95 7.19 -27.39 25.24
C SER A 95 6.55 -26.45 24.21
N ILE A 96 5.32 -26.73 23.76
CA ILE A 96 4.57 -25.89 22.82
C ILE A 96 3.69 -24.87 23.56
N MET A 97 3.31 -25.12 24.81
CA MET A 97 2.47 -24.24 25.63
C MET A 97 3.26 -23.24 26.49
N ASP A 98 4.48 -23.57 26.90
CA ASP A 98 5.43 -22.64 27.55
C ASP A 98 6.08 -21.69 26.52
#